data_AF-A0A8H4V166-F1
#
_entry.id   AF-A0A8H4V166-F1
#
_cell.length_a   1.000
_cell.length_b   1.000
_cell.length_c   1.000
_cell.angle_alpha   90.00
_cell.angle_beta   90.00
_cell.angle_gamma   90.00
#
_symmetry.space_group_name_H-M   'P 1'
#
loop_
_entity.id
_entity.type
_entity.pdbx_description
1 polymer ?
#
loop_
_entity_poly.entity_id
_entity_poly.type
_entity_poly.pdbx_seq_one_letter_code
_entity_poly.pdbx_strand_id
1 'polypeptide(L)'
;MLAAGSIANPDYVPTTWQTYLLTVLILIIHTVISSMPTKWIATFNSWGSTFNIIALVITIITIPAATSNSPKFTSAADVWGTIYNGTDYPDGVAILMSFVSVIWTMSGYDSPFHLSEECSNANIASPRAITMTSAVGGLFGWFLQLVVAYTVTDIESVIGSDLGQPWASYLLQ
;
A
#
# COMPACT_ATOMS: atom_id res chain seq x y z
N MET A 1 -0.06 -12.43 -5.42
CA MET A 1 0.27 -13.67 -6.17
C MET A 1 -0.94 -14.60 -6.29
N LEU A 2 -1.55 -15.04 -5.19
CA LEU A 2 -2.79 -15.86 -5.27
C LEU A 2 -3.99 -15.08 -5.82
N ALA A 3 -4.18 -13.82 -5.38
CA ALA A 3 -5.22 -12.95 -5.91
C ALA A 3 -5.08 -12.67 -7.43
N ALA A 4 -3.85 -12.53 -7.93
CA ALA A 4 -3.61 -12.41 -9.37
C ALA A 4 -3.98 -13.70 -10.12
N GLY A 5 -3.75 -14.86 -9.49
CA GLY A 5 -4.21 -16.15 -10.00
C GLY A 5 -5.73 -16.26 -10.05
N SER A 6 -6.45 -15.73 -9.06
CA SER A 6 -7.91 -15.67 -9.02
C SER A 6 -8.48 -14.67 -10.04
N ILE A 7 -7.80 -13.56 -10.28
CA ILE A 7 -8.16 -12.62 -11.36
C ILE A 7 -8.00 -13.29 -12.73
N ALA A 8 -6.94 -14.09 -12.92
CA ALA A 8 -6.70 -14.80 -14.19
C ALA A 8 -7.60 -16.04 -14.38
N ASN A 9 -7.98 -16.72 -13.31
CA ASN A 9 -8.84 -17.90 -13.31
C ASN A 9 -9.97 -17.72 -12.27
N PRO A 10 -11.18 -17.32 -12.69
CA PRO A 10 -12.28 -17.02 -11.77
C PRO A 10 -12.70 -18.19 -10.86
N ASP A 11 -12.49 -19.44 -11.30
CA ASP A 11 -12.80 -20.64 -10.52
C ASP A 11 -11.76 -20.94 -9.42
N TYR A 12 -10.62 -20.25 -9.44
CA TYR A 12 -9.56 -20.46 -8.46
C TYR A 12 -9.79 -19.62 -7.20
N VAL A 13 -10.35 -20.26 -6.18
CA VAL A 13 -10.47 -19.69 -4.83
C VAL A 13 -9.27 -20.13 -3.97
N PRO A 14 -8.41 -19.20 -3.51
CA PRO A 14 -7.28 -19.54 -2.68
C PRO A 14 -7.74 -20.16 -1.36
N THR A 15 -7.29 -21.38 -1.09
CA THR A 15 -7.64 -22.08 0.15
C THR A 15 -6.76 -21.60 1.31
N THR A 16 -7.26 -21.68 2.55
CA THR A 16 -6.53 -21.21 3.74
C THR A 16 -5.13 -21.81 3.88
N TRP A 17 -4.98 -23.10 3.55
CA TRP A 17 -3.68 -23.77 3.63
C TRP A 17 -2.69 -23.27 2.55
N GLN A 18 -3.17 -22.91 1.36
CA GLN A 18 -2.32 -22.31 0.31
C GLN A 18 -1.81 -20.94 0.73
N THR A 19 -2.68 -20.11 1.29
CA THR A 19 -2.30 -18.79 1.83
C THR A 19 -1.30 -18.94 2.98
N TYR A 20 -1.51 -19.91 3.87
CA TYR A 20 -0.58 -20.21 4.96
C TYR A 20 0.79 -20.64 4.45
N LEU A 21 0.85 -21.63 3.54
CA LEU A 21 2.13 -22.12 3.02
C LEU A 21 2.88 -21.04 2.22
N LEU A 22 2.17 -20.23 1.44
CA LEU A 22 2.78 -19.09 0.75
C LEU A 22 3.35 -18.08 1.76
N THR A 23 2.61 -17.79 2.82
CA THR A 23 3.08 -16.90 3.90
C THR A 23 4.35 -17.46 4.55
N VAL A 24 4.36 -18.75 4.91
CA VAL A 24 5.53 -19.43 5.49
C VAL A 24 6.72 -19.38 4.53
N LEU A 25 6.50 -19.64 3.23
CA LEU A 25 7.56 -19.57 2.23
C LEU A 25 8.15 -18.15 2.14
N ILE A 26 7.30 -17.12 2.09
CA ILE A 26 7.75 -15.72 2.07
C ILE A 26 8.54 -15.39 3.34
N LEU A 27 8.08 -15.84 4.50
CA LEU A 27 8.80 -15.64 5.77
C LEU A 27 10.18 -16.31 5.75
N ILE A 28 10.29 -17.54 5.27
CA ILE A 28 11.58 -18.24 5.13
C ILE A 28 12.52 -17.45 4.22
N ILE A 29 12.03 -16.96 3.07
CA ILE A 29 12.84 -16.14 2.16
C ILE A 29 13.32 -14.86 2.86
N HIS A 30 12.44 -14.17 3.60
CA HIS A 30 12.83 -12.99 4.37
C HIS A 30 13.86 -13.32 5.46
N THR A 31 13.71 -14.44 6.17
CA THR A 31 14.71 -14.89 7.17
C THR A 31 16.07 -15.11 6.52
N VAL A 32 16.11 -15.73 5.33
CA VAL A 32 17.37 -15.96 4.60
C VAL A 32 17.99 -14.62 4.19
N ILE A 33 17.23 -13.69 3.61
CA ILE A 33 17.73 -12.37 3.19
C ILE A 33 18.23 -11.56 4.40
N SER A 34 17.45 -11.52 5.48
CA SER A 34 17.81 -10.79 6.71
C SER A 34 19.00 -11.40 7.45
N SER A 35 19.36 -12.66 7.18
CA SER A 35 20.56 -13.31 7.73
C SER A 35 21.81 -13.09 6.86
N MET A 36 21.69 -12.41 5.71
CA MET A 36 22.83 -12.09 4.84
C MET A 36 23.65 -10.91 5.39
N PRO A 37 24.90 -10.73 4.95
CA PRO A 37 25.70 -9.56 5.32
C PRO A 37 25.02 -8.24 4.95
N THR A 38 25.19 -7.20 5.78
CA THR A 38 24.56 -5.87 5.64
C THR A 38 24.69 -5.29 4.23
N LYS A 39 25.81 -5.51 3.55
CA LYS A 39 26.03 -5.04 2.17
C LYS A 39 25.01 -5.61 1.17
N TRP A 40 24.67 -6.89 1.30
CA TRP A 40 23.65 -7.54 0.46
C TRP A 40 22.27 -7.01 0.80
N ILE A 41 21.95 -6.90 2.09
CA ILE A 41 20.67 -6.35 2.56
C ILE A 41 20.48 -4.92 2.02
N ALA A 42 21.50 -4.06 2.12
CA ALA A 42 21.48 -2.70 1.60
C ALA A 42 21.22 -2.68 0.08
N THR A 43 21.84 -3.61 -0.66
CA THR A 43 21.63 -3.74 -2.11
C THR A 43 20.18 -4.16 -2.41
N PHE A 44 19.69 -5.23 -1.79
CA PHE A 44 18.30 -5.69 -1.96
C PHE A 44 17.28 -4.61 -1.60
N ASN A 45 17.51 -3.89 -0.49
CA ASN A 45 16.64 -2.81 -0.06
C ASN A 45 16.64 -1.66 -1.08
N SER A 46 17.81 -1.26 -1.60
CA SER A 46 17.88 -0.21 -2.62
C SER A 46 17.14 -0.60 -3.89
N TRP A 47 17.36 -1.82 -4.42
CA TRP A 47 16.65 -2.31 -5.61
C TRP A 47 15.15 -2.42 -5.36
N GLY A 48 14.75 -2.98 -4.21
CA GLY A 48 13.36 -3.13 -3.83
C GLY A 48 12.64 -1.78 -3.70
N SER A 49 13.28 -0.80 -3.08
CA SER A 49 12.75 0.56 -2.94
C SER A 49 12.61 1.26 -4.28
N THR A 50 13.62 1.18 -5.15
CA THR A 50 13.54 1.74 -6.51
C THR A 50 12.42 1.08 -7.32
N PHE A 51 12.32 -0.25 -7.29
CA PHE A 51 11.25 -0.99 -7.95
C PHE A 51 9.88 -0.58 -7.42
N ASN A 52 9.73 -0.44 -6.09
CA ASN A 52 8.47 -0.06 -5.47
C ASN A 52 8.02 1.34 -5.90
N ILE A 53 8.93 2.31 -5.93
CA ILE A 53 8.64 3.67 -6.41
C ILE A 53 8.21 3.65 -7.89
N ILE A 54 8.89 2.88 -8.74
CA ILE A 54 8.52 2.74 -10.16
C ILE A 54 7.14 2.11 -10.29
N ALA A 55 6.88 1.02 -9.57
CA ALA A 55 5.58 0.35 -9.58
C ALA A 55 4.47 1.29 -9.10
N LEU A 56 4.71 2.09 -8.05
CA LEU A 56 3.76 3.07 -7.55
C LEU A 56 3.44 4.15 -8.58
N VAL A 57 4.45 4.70 -9.26
CA VAL A 57 4.23 5.68 -10.34
C VAL A 57 3.42 5.08 -11.48
N ILE A 58 3.74 3.84 -11.88
CA ILE A 58 2.96 3.11 -12.90
C ILE A 58 1.52 2.94 -12.43
N THR A 59 1.29 2.49 -11.20
CA THR A 59 -0.06 2.29 -10.64
C THR A 59 -0.88 3.60 -10.62
N ILE A 60 -0.29 4.71 -10.20
CA ILE A 60 -0.93 6.04 -10.18
C ILE A 60 -1.38 6.47 -11.58
N ILE A 61 -0.64 6.09 -12.64
CA ILE A 61 -0.99 6.43 -14.02
C ILE A 61 -1.97 5.42 -14.62
N THR A 62 -1.73 4.12 -14.40
CA THR A 62 -2.47 3.04 -15.05
C THR A 62 -3.90 2.94 -14.54
N ILE A 63 -4.15 3.08 -13.24
CA ILE A 63 -5.52 3.01 -12.68
C ILE A 63 -6.48 4.02 -13.37
N PRO A 64 -6.21 5.34 -13.38
CA PRO A 64 -7.11 6.31 -14.00
C PRO A 64 -7.07 6.26 -15.53
N ALA A 65 -6.01 5.74 -16.14
CA ALA A 65 -5.96 5.54 -17.58
C ALA A 65 -6.87 4.37 -18.02
N ALA A 66 -6.80 3.25 -17.30
CA ALA A 66 -7.44 1.98 -17.63
C ALA A 66 -8.88 1.84 -17.11
N THR A 67 -9.31 2.69 -16.16
CA THR A 67 -10.69 2.66 -15.67
C THR A 67 -11.70 2.82 -16.81
N SER A 68 -12.68 1.91 -16.84
CA SER A 68 -13.77 1.86 -17.81
C SER A 68 -15.10 2.38 -17.25
N ASN A 69 -15.06 3.07 -16.11
CA ASN A 69 -16.25 3.60 -15.44
C ASN A 69 -17.03 4.60 -16.33
N SER A 70 -18.34 4.68 -16.12
CA SER A 70 -19.21 5.68 -16.74
C SER A 70 -20.13 6.31 -15.70
N PRO A 71 -19.90 7.57 -15.28
CA PRO A 71 -18.82 8.48 -15.69
C PRO A 71 -17.42 7.97 -15.28
N LYS A 72 -16.39 8.38 -16.03
CA LYS A 72 -15.01 7.88 -15.85
C LYS A 72 -14.43 8.18 -14.46
N PHE A 73 -14.81 9.30 -13.88
CA PHE A 73 -14.39 9.73 -12.55
C PHE A 73 -15.59 10.20 -11.73
N THR A 74 -15.56 9.92 -10.43
CA THR A 74 -16.51 10.44 -9.45
C THR A 74 -16.42 11.96 -9.38
N SER A 75 -17.54 12.64 -9.10
CA SER A 75 -17.57 14.10 -9.09
C SER A 75 -16.71 14.65 -7.94
N ALA A 76 -16.06 15.80 -8.15
CA ALA A 76 -15.27 16.43 -7.10
C ALA A 76 -16.14 16.87 -5.89
N ALA A 77 -17.41 17.19 -6.13
CA ALA A 77 -18.35 17.51 -5.05
C ALA A 77 -18.58 16.30 -4.15
N ASP A 78 -18.66 15.09 -4.73
CA ASP A 78 -18.83 13.87 -3.94
C ASP A 78 -17.52 13.52 -3.21
N VAL A 79 -16.39 13.51 -3.92
CA VAL A 79 -15.07 13.14 -3.35
C VAL A 79 -14.68 14.01 -2.15
N TRP A 80 -14.95 15.31 -2.20
CA TRP A 80 -14.55 16.26 -1.14
C TRP A 80 -15.69 16.65 -0.20
N GLY A 81 -16.94 16.44 -0.61
CA GLY A 81 -18.14 16.86 0.13
C GLY A 81 -18.84 15.73 0.87
N THR A 82 -18.49 14.46 0.60
CA THR A 82 -19.09 13.30 1.27
C THR A 82 -18.08 12.56 2.14
N ILE A 83 -18.56 12.04 3.27
CA ILE A 83 -17.79 11.15 4.14
C ILE A 83 -18.52 9.81 4.13
N TYR A 84 -17.85 8.78 3.60
CA TYR A 84 -18.33 7.42 3.75
C TYR A 84 -17.93 6.89 5.14
N ASN A 85 -18.91 6.74 6.02
CA ASN A 85 -18.70 6.21 7.36
C ASN A 85 -19.13 4.74 7.42
N GLY A 86 -18.16 3.83 7.41
CA GLY A 86 -18.38 2.38 7.54
C GLY A 86 -18.37 1.90 9.00
N THR A 87 -18.59 2.77 9.98
CA THR A 87 -18.51 2.45 11.41
C THR A 87 -19.78 2.88 12.15
N ASP A 88 -20.00 2.30 13.33
CA ASP A 88 -21.13 2.67 14.20
C ASP A 88 -20.92 3.99 14.96
N TYR A 89 -19.77 4.64 14.77
CA TYR A 89 -19.40 5.88 15.47
C TYR A 89 -19.74 7.13 14.65
N PRO A 90 -19.91 8.30 15.28
CA PRO A 90 -20.11 9.56 14.56
C PRO A 90 -18.94 9.89 13.63
N ASP A 91 -19.21 10.62 12.54
CA ASP A 91 -18.23 10.92 11.48
C ASP A 91 -16.91 11.49 11.98
N GLY A 92 -16.93 12.37 13.00
CA GLY A 92 -15.71 12.93 13.59
C GLY A 92 -14.81 11.85 14.20
N VAL A 93 -15.39 10.83 14.83
CA VAL A 93 -14.63 9.69 15.39
C VAL A 93 -14.18 8.76 14.26
N ALA A 94 -15.02 8.52 13.25
CA ALA A 94 -14.65 7.73 12.08
C ALA A 94 -13.45 8.32 11.32
N ILE A 95 -13.39 9.64 11.17
CA ILE A 95 -12.23 10.34 10.61
C ILE A 95 -10.98 10.09 11.45
N LEU A 96 -11.05 10.22 12.79
CA LEU A 96 -9.91 9.94 13.65
C LEU A 96 -9.45 8.49 13.57
N MET A 97 -10.38 7.54 13.44
CA MET A 97 -10.05 6.12 13.22
C MET A 97 -9.35 5.89 11.87
N SER A 98 -9.69 6.66 10.82
CA SER A 98 -9.02 6.54 9.52
C SER A 98 -7.51 6.82 9.59
N PHE A 99 -7.07 7.65 10.54
CA PHE A 99 -5.65 7.98 10.74
C PHE A 99 -4.81 6.81 11.22
N VAL A 100 -5.43 5.75 11.77
CA VAL A 100 -4.70 4.52 12.13
C VAL A 100 -4.01 3.92 10.90
N SER A 101 -4.69 3.91 9.74
CA SER A 101 -4.11 3.41 8.49
C SER A 101 -2.92 4.24 8.01
N VAL A 102 -3.01 5.57 8.17
CA VAL A 102 -1.95 6.52 7.80
C VAL A 102 -0.74 6.37 8.73
N ILE A 103 -0.96 6.29 10.04
CA ILE A 103 0.11 6.09 11.02
C ILE A 103 0.82 4.76 10.78
N TRP A 104 0.06 3.69 10.53
CA TRP A 104 0.63 2.38 10.25
C TRP A 104 1.53 2.39 9.00
N THR A 105 1.04 2.99 7.91
CA THR A 105 1.81 3.08 6.66
C THR A 105 3.03 4.00 6.77
N MET A 106 2.98 5.02 7.63
CA MET A 106 4.09 5.94 7.86
C MET A 106 5.11 5.43 8.90
N SER A 107 4.82 4.36 9.65
CA SER A 107 5.64 3.91 10.79
C SER A 107 7.11 3.60 10.46
N GLY A 108 7.49 3.43 9.20
CA GLY A 108 8.87 3.10 8.79
C GLY A 108 9.89 4.25 8.89
N TYR A 109 9.47 5.48 9.24
CA TYR A 109 10.38 6.63 9.28
C TYR A 109 11.46 6.53 10.37
N ASP A 110 11.31 5.68 11.39
CA ASP A 110 12.25 5.52 12.51
C ASP A 110 13.43 4.58 12.19
N SER A 111 13.36 3.82 11.11
CA SER A 111 14.42 2.88 10.71
C SER A 111 15.82 3.52 10.63
N PRO A 112 16.01 4.75 10.10
CA PRO A 112 17.31 5.42 10.07
C PRO A 112 17.89 5.78 11.45
N PHE A 113 17.07 5.80 12.50
CA PHE A 113 17.53 5.99 13.88
C PHE A 113 18.30 4.75 14.35
N HIS A 114 17.73 3.57 14.14
CA HIS A 114 18.34 2.30 14.52
C HIS A 114 19.59 1.96 13.70
N LEU A 115 19.66 2.43 12.46
CA LEU A 115 20.81 2.23 11.56
C LEU A 115 21.84 3.37 11.63
N SER A 116 21.70 4.29 12.59
CA SER A 116 22.58 5.46 12.70
C SER A 116 24.03 5.08 13.00
N GLU A 117 24.27 4.01 13.76
CA GLU A 117 25.62 3.53 14.10
C GLU A 117 26.40 2.98 12.89
N GLU A 118 25.68 2.48 11.88
CA GLU A 118 26.26 1.91 10.65
C GLU A 118 26.36 2.95 9.52
N CYS A 119 25.83 4.16 9.72
CA CYS A 119 25.75 5.21 8.72
C CYS A 119 26.98 6.13 8.77
N SER A 120 27.64 6.33 7.63
CA SER A 120 28.61 7.41 7.49
C SER A 120 27.90 8.77 7.66
N ASN A 121 28.40 9.63 8.53
CA ASN A 121 27.84 10.99 8.76
C ASN A 121 26.39 10.97 9.31
N ALA A 122 26.14 10.12 10.30
CA ALA A 122 24.82 9.86 10.88
C ALA A 122 24.08 11.13 11.37
N ASN A 123 24.80 12.13 11.88
CA ASN A 123 24.24 13.41 12.33
C ASN A 123 23.53 14.19 11.21
N ILE A 124 23.84 13.92 9.94
CA ILE A 124 23.19 14.53 8.77
C ILE A 124 22.35 13.49 8.03
N ALA A 125 22.88 12.27 7.85
CA ALA A 125 22.22 11.23 7.06
C ALA A 125 20.91 10.74 7.70
N SER A 126 20.91 10.44 9.01
CA SER A 126 19.71 9.90 9.68
C SER A 126 18.55 10.92 9.71
N PRO A 127 18.74 12.19 10.13
CA PRO A 127 17.64 13.19 10.09
C PRO A 127 17.10 13.45 8.69
N ARG A 128 17.98 13.46 7.67
CA ARG A 128 17.55 13.60 6.27
C ARG A 128 16.76 12.38 5.79
N ALA A 129 17.17 11.18 6.16
CA ALA A 129 16.45 9.97 5.78
C ALA A 129 15.04 9.93 6.41
N ILE A 130 14.92 10.24 7.71
CA ILE A 130 13.63 10.32 8.41
C ILE A 130 12.68 11.29 7.68
N THR A 131 13.14 12.50 7.41
CA THR A 131 12.32 13.54 6.76
C THR A 131 11.96 13.19 5.31
N MET A 132 12.90 12.64 4.53
CA MET A 132 12.64 12.21 3.16
C MET A 132 11.65 11.05 3.11
N THR A 133 11.78 10.04 3.97
CA THR A 133 10.85 8.90 4.03
C THR A 133 9.43 9.37 4.28
N SER A 134 9.22 10.23 5.29
CA SER A 134 7.89 10.75 5.60
C SER A 134 7.33 11.65 4.49
N ALA A 135 8.15 12.54 3.92
CA ALA A 135 7.70 13.47 2.89
C ALA A 135 7.35 12.75 1.58
N VAL A 136 8.22 11.85 1.11
CA VAL A 136 8.00 11.09 -0.13
C VAL A 136 6.84 10.12 0.04
N GLY A 137 6.84 9.33 1.13
CA GLY A 137 5.77 8.37 1.41
C GLY A 137 4.41 9.04 1.57
N GLY A 138 4.34 10.14 2.32
CA GLY A 138 3.10 10.91 2.50
C GLY A 138 2.59 11.52 1.20
N LEU A 139 3.47 12.11 0.38
CA LEU A 139 3.08 12.75 -0.88
C LEU A 139 2.56 11.74 -1.90
N PHE A 140 3.29 10.66 -2.15
CA PHE A 140 2.85 9.65 -3.12
C PHE A 140 1.65 8.85 -2.61
N GLY A 141 1.58 8.55 -1.31
CA GLY A 141 0.41 7.93 -0.69
C GLY A 141 -0.84 8.79 -0.86
N TRP A 142 -0.72 10.11 -0.69
CA TRP A 142 -1.81 11.05 -0.92
C TRP A 142 -2.30 11.04 -2.37
N PHE A 143 -1.38 11.08 -3.35
CA PHE A 143 -1.76 10.99 -4.76
C PHE A 143 -2.44 9.66 -5.12
N LEU A 144 -1.93 8.54 -4.60
CA LEU A 144 -2.58 7.24 -4.79
C LEU A 144 -3.99 7.24 -4.20
N GLN A 145 -4.17 7.81 -3.01
CA GLN A 145 -5.48 7.87 -2.37
C GLN A 145 -6.46 8.77 -3.14
N LEU A 146 -5.98 9.87 -3.72
CA LEU A 146 -6.79 10.68 -4.63
C LEU A 146 -7.24 9.89 -5.85
N VAL A 147 -6.31 9.19 -6.52
CA VAL A 147 -6.65 8.33 -7.67
C VAL A 147 -7.78 7.39 -7.28
N VAL A 148 -7.62 6.64 -6.18
CA VAL A 148 -8.64 5.70 -5.69
C VAL A 148 -9.97 6.39 -5.42
N ALA A 149 -9.98 7.54 -4.74
CA ALA A 149 -11.20 8.26 -4.42
C ALA A 149 -11.98 8.70 -5.67
N TYR A 150 -11.28 9.03 -6.75
CA TYR A 150 -11.91 9.42 -8.02
C TYR A 150 -12.32 8.25 -8.91
N THR A 151 -11.78 7.03 -8.71
CA THR A 151 -12.04 5.88 -9.57
C THR A 151 -12.77 4.71 -8.90
N VAL A 152 -12.93 4.71 -7.57
CA VAL A 152 -13.77 3.72 -6.89
C VAL A 152 -15.25 4.00 -7.18
N THR A 153 -16.00 2.97 -7.56
CA THR A 153 -17.42 3.09 -7.89
C THR A 153 -18.32 2.72 -6.72
N ASP A 154 -18.01 1.62 -6.04
CA ASP A 154 -18.80 1.11 -4.93
C ASP A 154 -17.88 0.53 -3.85
N ILE A 155 -17.76 1.23 -2.72
CA ILE A 155 -16.88 0.85 -1.61
C ILE A 155 -17.35 -0.44 -0.94
N GLU A 156 -18.67 -0.66 -0.82
CA GLU A 156 -19.23 -1.84 -0.16
C GLU A 156 -18.94 -3.10 -0.96
N SER A 157 -19.06 -3.04 -2.28
CA SER A 157 -18.72 -4.17 -3.17
C SER A 157 -17.23 -4.53 -3.12
N VAL A 158 -16.33 -3.55 -2.94
CA VAL A 158 -14.89 -3.82 -2.78
C VAL A 158 -14.61 -4.54 -1.47
N ILE A 159 -15.21 -4.06 -0.37
CA ILE A 159 -14.95 -4.59 0.97
C ILE A 159 -15.63 -5.95 1.17
N GLY A 160 -16.84 -6.12 0.64
CA GLY A 160 -17.65 -7.34 0.74
C GLY A 160 -17.32 -8.42 -0.28
N SER A 161 -16.32 -8.20 -1.13
CA SER A 161 -15.95 -9.13 -2.20
C SER A 161 -15.42 -10.47 -1.67
N ASP A 162 -15.89 -11.57 -2.27
CA ASP A 162 -15.45 -12.94 -1.96
C ASP A 162 -13.95 -13.20 -2.20
N LEU A 163 -13.28 -12.31 -2.94
CA LEU A 163 -11.82 -12.36 -3.11
C LEU A 163 -11.06 -12.11 -1.80
N GLY A 164 -11.69 -11.46 -0.81
CA GLY A 164 -11.07 -11.14 0.49
C GLY A 164 -9.82 -10.25 0.39
N GLN A 165 -9.66 -9.54 -0.73
CA GLN A 165 -8.50 -8.72 -1.06
C GLN A 165 -8.96 -7.39 -1.67
N PRO A 166 -9.19 -6.34 -0.85
CA PRO A 166 -9.81 -5.10 -1.30
C PRO A 166 -9.15 -4.46 -2.52
N TRP A 167 -7.81 -4.44 -2.59
CA TRP A 167 -7.10 -3.91 -3.76
C TRP A 167 -7.33 -4.70 -5.04
N ALA A 168 -7.46 -6.03 -4.95
CA ALA A 168 -7.75 -6.87 -6.11
C ALA A 168 -9.19 -6.67 -6.56
N SER A 169 -10.14 -6.65 -5.62
CA SER A 169 -11.56 -6.41 -5.89
C SER A 169 -11.82 -5.02 -6.47
N TYR A 170 -11.10 -4.01 -5.98
CA TYR A 170 -11.13 -2.66 -6.51
C TYR A 170 -10.69 -2.58 -7.99
N LEU A 171 -9.68 -3.34 -8.40
CA LEU A 171 -9.21 -3.36 -9.79
C LEU A 171 -10.15 -4.13 -10.74
N LEU A 172 -11.15 -4.83 -10.22
CA LEU A 172 -12.16 -5.57 -10.99
C LEU A 172 -13.45 -4.76 -11.22
N GLN A 173 -13.55 -3.57 -10.62
CA GLN A 173 -14.61 -2.60 -10.93
C GLN A 173 -14.34 -1.95 -12.30
#